data_AF-A0A7W1L766-F1
#
_entry.id   AF-A0A7W1L766-F1
#
_cell.length_a   1.000
_cell.length_b   1.000
_cell.length_c   1.000
_cell.angle_alpha   90.00
_cell.angle_beta   90.00
_cell.angle_gamma   90.00
#
_symmetry.space_group_name_H-M   'P 1'
#
loop_
_entity.id
_entity.type
_entity.pdbx_description
1 polymer ?
#
loop_
_entity_poly.entity_id
_entity_poly.type
_entity_poly.pdbx_seq_one_letter_code
_entity_poly.pdbx_strand_id
1 'polypeptide(L)'
;MLAAVVQTVERQSSTQMLGSILLLDTDGLHLRHGAGARLPAAYNKAIDGIEIGPEAGSCGTAAHTKQPVYVSDIATDPLWANFKNLALSHGLRACWSTPIFSSTGAVLGTFAMYYPQPREPHDKDLKQV
;
A
#
# COMPACT_ATOMS: atom_id res chain seq x y z
N MET A 1 14.22 -7.06 -9.16
CA MET A 1 14.10 -5.75 -9.83
C MET A 1 13.14 -4.81 -9.08
N LEU A 2 11.93 -5.21 -8.65
CA LEU A 2 11.06 -4.37 -7.80
C LEU A 2 11.46 -4.34 -6.31
N ALA A 3 11.90 -5.47 -5.76
CA ALA A 3 12.33 -5.54 -4.36
C ALA A 3 13.45 -4.55 -4.00
N ALA A 4 14.35 -4.24 -4.94
CA ALA A 4 15.42 -3.28 -4.73
C ALA A 4 14.89 -1.85 -4.56
N VAL A 5 13.79 -1.49 -5.24
CA VAL A 5 13.13 -0.19 -5.10
C VAL A 5 12.58 -0.06 -3.69
N VAL A 6 11.75 -1.02 -3.26
CA VAL A 6 11.17 -1.05 -1.92
C VAL A 6 12.25 -0.97 -0.84
N GLN A 7 13.28 -1.81 -0.93
CA GLN A 7 14.37 -1.81 0.05
C GLN A 7 15.15 -0.50 0.09
N THR A 8 15.26 0.21 -1.04
CA THR A 8 15.94 1.50 -1.10
C THR A 8 15.14 2.57 -0.38
N VAL A 9 13.82 2.62 -0.60
CA VAL A 9 12.94 3.56 0.11
C VAL A 9 12.93 3.26 1.62
N GLU A 10 12.84 1.98 2.00
CA GLU A 10 12.90 1.55 3.40
C GLU A 10 14.22 1.93 4.07
N ARG A 11 15.36 1.83 3.37
CA ARG A 11 16.68 2.22 3.91
C ARG A 11 16.87 3.74 4.03
N GLN A 12 16.27 4.51 3.14
CA GLN A 12 16.37 5.98 3.15
C GLN A 12 15.39 6.61 4.13
N SER A 13 14.35 5.88 4.55
CA SER A 13 13.42 6.36 5.56
C SER A 13 14.10 6.48 6.91
N SER A 14 13.91 7.62 7.57
CA SER A 14 14.28 7.82 8.98
C SER A 14 13.25 7.24 9.96
N THR A 15 12.27 6.49 9.46
CA THR A 15 11.16 5.93 10.25
C THR A 15 11.14 4.40 10.13
N GLN A 16 10.37 3.71 10.99
CA GLN A 16 10.17 2.25 10.91
C GLN A 16 9.21 1.83 9.78
N MET A 17 9.23 2.56 8.66
CA MET A 17 8.32 2.34 7.53
C MET A 17 8.67 1.03 6.80
N LEU A 18 7.65 0.27 6.43
CA LEU A 18 7.74 -0.92 5.60
C LEU A 18 7.09 -0.63 4.25
N GLY A 19 7.72 -1.04 3.15
CA GLY A 19 7.19 -0.78 1.81
C GLY A 19 6.64 -2.04 1.13
N SER A 20 5.71 -1.86 0.19
CA SER A 20 5.32 -2.90 -0.74
C SER A 20 4.98 -2.35 -2.12
N ILE A 21 5.03 -3.23 -3.12
CA ILE A 21 4.47 -3.00 -4.45
C ILE A 21 3.47 -4.12 -4.70
N LEU A 22 2.24 -3.75 -5.02
CA LEU A 22 1.25 -4.67 -5.58
C LEU A 22 1.00 -4.32 -7.04
N LEU A 23 0.98 -5.30 -7.92
CA LEU A 23 0.79 -5.12 -9.36
C LEU A 23 -0.64 -5.46 -9.75
N LEU A 24 -1.26 -4.67 -10.61
CA LEU A 24 -2.56 -4.99 -11.17
C LEU A 24 -2.42 -6.19 -12.11
N ASP A 25 -3.23 -7.22 -11.86
CA ASP A 25 -3.28 -8.41 -12.69
C ASP A 25 -3.87 -8.08 -14.07
N THR A 26 -3.68 -9.00 -15.01
CA THR A 26 -4.17 -8.89 -16.39
C THR A 26 -5.69 -8.85 -16.51
N ASP A 27 -6.42 -9.27 -15.47
CA ASP A 27 -7.87 -9.12 -15.38
C ASP A 27 -8.33 -7.68 -15.10
N GLY A 28 -7.41 -6.79 -14.70
CA GLY A 28 -7.70 -5.40 -14.38
C GLY A 28 -8.47 -5.18 -13.07
N LEU A 29 -8.65 -6.23 -12.27
CA LEU A 29 -9.47 -6.23 -11.06
C LEU A 29 -8.68 -6.58 -9.80
N HIS A 30 -7.69 -7.45 -9.89
CA HIS A 30 -6.97 -7.94 -8.71
C HIS A 30 -5.55 -7.39 -8.60
N LEU A 31 -5.11 -7.12 -7.37
CA LEU A 31 -3.74 -6.75 -7.05
C LEU A 31 -2.94 -7.97 -6.60
N ARG A 32 -1.78 -8.19 -7.21
CA ARG A 32 -0.85 -9.30 -6.94
C ARG A 32 0.41 -8.83 -6.25
N HIS A 33 1.00 -9.69 -5.42
CA HIS A 33 2.25 -9.35 -4.74
C HIS A 33 3.41 -9.15 -5.74
N GLY A 34 3.99 -7.93 -5.76
CA GLY A 34 5.17 -7.60 -6.58
C GLY A 34 6.47 -7.46 -5.78
N ALA A 35 6.41 -6.82 -4.62
CA ALA A 35 7.51 -6.70 -3.67
C ALA A 35 6.99 -6.33 -2.26
N GLY A 36 7.76 -6.63 -1.21
CA GLY A 36 7.41 -6.27 0.16
C GLY A 36 8.00 -7.22 1.21
N ALA A 37 9.29 -7.56 1.08
CA ALA A 37 9.89 -8.67 1.81
C ALA A 37 9.97 -8.46 3.33
N ARG A 38 9.89 -7.22 3.81
CA ARG A 38 9.91 -6.90 5.25
C ARG A 38 8.52 -6.96 5.91
N LEU A 39 7.45 -6.96 5.12
CA LEU A 39 6.13 -7.28 5.65
C LEU A 39 6.06 -8.76 6.03
N PRO A 40 5.29 -9.13 7.07
CA PRO A 40 5.11 -10.52 7.44
C PRO A 40 4.60 -11.35 6.24
N ALA A 41 5.19 -12.52 6.01
CA ALA A 41 4.83 -13.38 4.88
C ALA A 41 3.33 -13.76 4.88
N ALA A 42 2.74 -13.97 6.06
CA ALA A 42 1.31 -14.22 6.21
C ALA A 42 0.46 -13.04 5.75
N TYR A 43 0.88 -11.80 6.05
CA TYR A 43 0.20 -10.60 5.58
C TYR A 43 0.29 -10.47 4.06
N ASN A 44 1.50 -10.60 3.49
CA ASN A 44 1.71 -10.55 2.04
C ASN A 44 0.84 -11.59 1.31
N LYS A 45 0.74 -12.81 1.83
CA LYS A 45 -0.10 -13.86 1.26
C LYS A 45 -1.60 -13.53 1.37
N ALA A 46 -2.03 -12.95 2.48
CA ALA A 46 -3.44 -12.62 2.71
C ALA A 46 -3.94 -11.48 1.81
N ILE A 47 -3.06 -10.56 1.41
CA ILE A 47 -3.40 -9.45 0.51
C ILE A 47 -3.10 -9.75 -0.96
N ASP A 48 -2.55 -10.92 -1.28
CA ASP A 48 -2.27 -11.32 -2.67
C ASP A 48 -3.56 -11.80 -3.36
N GLY A 49 -3.97 -11.06 -4.39
CA GLY A 49 -5.23 -11.29 -5.10
C GLY A 49 -6.41 -10.49 -4.54
N ILE A 50 -6.20 -9.41 -3.78
CA ILE A 50 -7.30 -8.53 -3.36
C ILE A 50 -7.92 -7.82 -4.57
N GLU A 51 -9.24 -7.77 -4.61
CA GLU A 51 -9.97 -7.00 -5.61
C GLU A 51 -9.88 -5.49 -5.30
N ILE A 52 -9.71 -4.67 -6.34
CA ILE A 52 -9.73 -3.21 -6.21
C ILE A 52 -11.16 -2.71 -6.01
N GLY A 53 -11.33 -1.62 -5.25
CA GLY A 53 -12.65 -1.06 -5.00
C GLY A 53 -12.58 0.19 -4.13
N PRO A 54 -13.72 0.86 -3.91
CA PRO A 54 -13.76 2.13 -3.17
C PRO A 54 -13.41 1.98 -1.68
N GLU A 55 -13.47 0.78 -1.11
CA GLU A 55 -13.19 0.48 0.30
C GLU A 55 -12.27 -0.76 0.43
N ALA A 56 -11.26 -0.85 -0.43
CA ALA A 56 -10.36 -2.00 -0.56
C ALA A 56 -9.00 -1.76 0.11
N GLY A 57 -9.01 -1.21 1.34
CA GLY A 57 -7.82 -0.69 2.01
C GLY A 57 -7.15 0.43 1.20
N SER A 58 -5.93 0.82 1.56
CA SER A 58 -5.24 1.92 0.84
C SER A 58 -4.84 1.52 -0.59
N CYS A 59 -4.34 0.30 -0.80
CA CYS A 59 -3.83 -0.16 -2.11
C CYS A 59 -4.97 -0.35 -3.14
N GLY A 60 -6.00 -1.12 -2.79
CA GLY A 60 -7.11 -1.38 -3.70
C GLY A 60 -7.86 -0.11 -4.06
N THR A 61 -8.08 0.78 -3.08
CA THR A 61 -8.73 2.08 -3.30
C THR A 61 -7.90 3.01 -4.16
N ALA A 62 -6.59 3.08 -3.95
CA ALA A 62 -5.71 3.90 -4.79
C ALA A 62 -5.68 3.42 -6.25
N ALA A 63 -5.64 2.11 -6.47
CA ALA A 63 -5.72 1.53 -7.81
C ALA A 63 -7.08 1.81 -8.49
N HIS A 64 -8.18 1.67 -7.74
CA HIS A 64 -9.54 1.90 -8.24
C HIS A 64 -9.79 3.36 -8.61
N THR A 65 -9.45 4.29 -7.71
CA THR A 65 -9.70 5.73 -7.87
C THR A 65 -8.67 6.42 -8.73
N LYS A 66 -7.52 5.77 -9.00
CA LYS A 66 -6.35 6.36 -9.67
C LYS A 66 -5.82 7.59 -8.92
N GLN A 67 -5.95 7.62 -7.60
CA GLN A 67 -5.50 8.70 -6.73
C GLN A 67 -4.68 8.14 -5.56
N PRO A 68 -3.72 8.92 -5.00
CA PRO A 68 -3.09 8.57 -3.74
C PRO A 68 -4.11 8.47 -2.61
N VAL A 69 -3.92 7.50 -1.71
CA VAL A 69 -4.76 7.28 -0.52
C VAL A 69 -3.87 7.28 0.72
N TYR A 70 -4.21 8.13 1.70
CA TYR A 70 -3.45 8.28 2.94
C TYR A 70 -4.33 7.91 4.13
N VAL A 71 -4.17 6.69 4.65
CA VAL A 71 -4.85 6.27 5.88
C VAL A 71 -3.92 6.48 7.07
N SER A 72 -4.31 7.40 7.95
CA SER A 72 -3.51 7.81 9.12
C SER A 72 -3.66 6.87 10.31
N ASP A 73 -4.81 6.21 10.49
CA ASP A 73 -5.01 5.13 11.46
C ASP A 73 -5.94 4.04 10.92
N ILE A 74 -5.37 2.87 10.64
CA ILE A 74 -6.08 1.68 10.16
C ILE A 74 -7.14 1.21 11.16
N ALA A 75 -6.96 1.49 12.46
CA ALA A 75 -7.91 1.03 13.48
C ALA A 75 -9.31 1.65 13.33
N THR A 76 -9.37 2.87 12.78
CA THR A 76 -10.59 3.70 12.72
C THR A 76 -11.04 4.02 11.30
N ASP A 77 -10.16 3.89 10.30
CA ASP A 77 -10.46 4.28 8.94
C ASP A 77 -11.43 3.31 8.23
N PRO A 78 -12.49 3.83 7.58
CA PRO A 78 -13.51 2.98 6.93
C PRO A 78 -12.97 2.17 5.76
N LEU A 79 -11.94 2.63 5.05
CA LEU A 79 -11.35 1.89 3.92
C LEU A 79 -10.78 0.54 4.37
N TRP A 80 -10.46 0.41 5.66
CA TRP A 80 -9.89 -0.80 6.25
C TRP A 80 -10.92 -1.69 6.93
N ALA A 81 -12.23 -1.42 6.87
CA ALA A 81 -13.25 -2.19 7.58
C ALA A 81 -13.11 -3.71 7.40
N ASN A 82 -12.82 -4.17 6.18
CA ASN A 82 -12.67 -5.58 5.83
C ASN A 82 -11.26 -6.15 6.10
N PHE A 83 -10.25 -5.30 6.30
CA PHE A 83 -8.82 -5.69 6.38
C PHE A 83 -8.16 -5.33 7.71
N LYS A 84 -8.85 -4.56 8.56
CA LYS A 84 -8.32 -3.96 9.79
C LYS A 84 -7.72 -5.02 10.72
N ASN A 85 -8.47 -6.06 11.05
CA ASN A 85 -8.02 -7.08 12.00
C ASN A 85 -6.74 -7.79 11.52
N LEU A 86 -6.67 -8.09 10.22
CA LEU A 86 -5.49 -8.66 9.59
C LEU A 86 -4.29 -7.71 9.76
N ALA A 87 -4.43 -6.45 9.37
CA ALA A 87 -3.33 -5.47 9.44
C ALA A 87 -2.87 -5.19 10.88
N LEU A 88 -3.81 -5.00 11.80
CA LEU A 88 -3.53 -4.75 13.21
C LEU A 88 -2.83 -5.94 13.88
N SER A 89 -3.19 -7.18 13.53
CA SER A 89 -2.52 -8.39 14.04
C SER A 89 -1.04 -8.46 13.66
N HIS A 90 -0.65 -7.75 12.59
CA HIS A 90 0.72 -7.61 12.13
C HIS A 90 1.39 -6.30 12.55
N GLY A 91 0.76 -5.54 13.46
CA GLY A 91 1.31 -4.30 14.02
C GLY A 91 1.27 -3.11 13.06
N LEU A 92 0.49 -3.19 11.97
CA LEU A 92 0.37 -2.09 11.00
C LEU A 92 -0.71 -1.13 11.47
N ARG A 93 -0.39 0.16 11.59
CA ARG A 93 -1.28 1.20 12.11
C ARG A 93 -1.59 2.32 11.15
N ALA A 94 -0.75 2.60 10.17
CA ALA A 94 -1.06 3.52 9.07
C ALA A 94 -0.63 2.89 7.74
N CYS A 95 -1.31 3.26 6.66
CA CYS A 95 -0.96 2.81 5.32
C CYS A 95 -1.26 3.88 4.28
N TRP A 96 -0.22 4.30 3.57
CA TRP A 96 -0.32 5.23 2.45
C TRP A 96 -0.02 4.50 1.17
N SER A 97 -0.76 4.78 0.10
CA SER A 97 -0.61 4.09 -1.17
C SER A 97 -0.77 5.05 -2.33
N THR A 98 0.15 4.94 -3.29
CA THR A 98 0.15 5.73 -4.52
C THR A 98 0.02 4.80 -5.72
N PRO A 99 -0.88 5.09 -6.69
CA PRO A 99 -0.98 4.33 -7.92
C PRO A 99 0.28 4.46 -8.77
N ILE A 100 0.70 3.36 -9.38
CA ILE A 100 1.79 3.30 -10.36
C ILE A 100 1.15 3.32 -11.74
N PHE A 101 1.59 4.22 -12.60
CA PHE A 101 1.05 4.36 -13.95
C PHE A 101 2.04 3.91 -15.02
N SER A 102 1.51 3.39 -16.14
CA SER A 102 2.25 3.26 -17.38
C SER A 102 2.50 4.63 -18.02
N SER A 103 3.37 4.67 -19.02
CA SER A 103 3.56 5.87 -19.85
C SER A 103 2.29 6.30 -20.60
N THR A 104 1.29 5.41 -20.73
CA THR A 104 0.00 5.68 -21.35
C THR A 104 -1.10 6.06 -20.34
N GLY A 105 -0.77 6.17 -19.05
CA GLY A 105 -1.72 6.53 -17.99
C GLY A 105 -2.59 5.39 -17.48
N ALA A 106 -2.31 4.15 -17.87
CA ALA A 106 -2.98 2.97 -17.31
C ALA A 106 -2.40 2.64 -15.92
N VAL A 107 -3.23 2.19 -14.98
CA VAL A 107 -2.75 1.74 -13.67
C VAL A 107 -2.06 0.39 -13.84
N LEU A 108 -0.82 0.29 -13.37
CA LEU A 108 -0.02 -0.93 -13.34
C LEU A 108 -0.01 -1.59 -11.96
N GLY A 109 -0.43 -0.87 -10.92
CA GLY A 109 -0.36 -1.32 -9.53
C GLY A 109 -0.30 -0.17 -8.55
N THR A 110 0.23 -0.43 -7.37
CA THR A 110 0.43 0.55 -6.30
C THR A 110 1.75 0.36 -5.59
N PHE A 111 2.31 1.46 -5.09
CA PHE A 111 3.38 1.48 -4.11
C PHE A 111 2.78 1.91 -2.76
N ALA A 112 3.02 1.12 -1.71
CA ALA A 112 2.47 1.38 -0.39
C ALA A 112 3.56 1.49 0.68
N MET A 113 3.29 2.32 1.67
CA MET A 113 4.10 2.56 2.85
C MET A 113 3.26 2.28 4.09
N TYR A 114 3.77 1.42 4.97
CA TYR A 114 3.12 1.03 6.22
C TYR A 114 3.92 1.52 7.41
N TYR A 115 3.21 1.91 8.46
CA TYR A 115 3.83 2.40 9.70
C TYR A 115 3.28 1.65 10.92
N PRO A 116 4.11 1.42 11.95
CA PRO A 116 3.69 0.71 13.16
C PRO A 116 2.90 1.58 14.15
N GLN A 117 2.78 2.88 13.88
CA GLN A 117 2.01 3.84 14.67
C GLN A 117 1.13 4.69 13.74
N PRO A 118 0.01 5.24 14.24
CA PRO A 118 -0.76 6.23 13.49
C PRO A 118 0.13 7.36 13.00
N ARG A 119 -0.07 7.78 11.75
CA ARG A 119 0.79 8.76 11.11
C ARG A 119 0.04 9.53 10.04
N GLU A 120 0.03 10.84 10.17
CA GLU A 120 -0.47 11.75 9.14
C GLU A 120 0.65 12.16 8.17
N PRO A 121 0.34 12.30 6.87
CA PRO A 121 1.28 12.84 5.91
C PRO A 121 1.61 14.28 6.27
N HIS A 122 2.90 14.60 6.32
CA HIS A 122 3.36 15.98 6.44
C HIS A 122 3.59 16.59 5.06
N ASP A 123 3.70 17.91 4.96
CA ASP A 123 3.92 18.62 3.68
C ASP A 123 5.08 18.09 2.83
N LYS A 124 6.11 17.52 3.47
CA LYS A 124 7.26 16.93 2.77
C LYS A 124 6.92 15.57 2.14
N ASP A 125 5.99 14.83 2.73
CA ASP A 125 5.54 13.52 2.25
C ASP A 125 4.60 13.69 1.03
N LEU A 126 3.81 14.77 1.02
CA LEU A 126 2.85 15.07 -0.06
C LEU A 126 3.49 15.63 -1.34
N LYS A 127 4.75 16.10 -1.28
CA LYS A 127 5.47 16.70 -2.42
C LYS A 127 6.32 15.70 -3.23
N GLN A 128 6.27 14.41 -2.88
CA GLN A 128 7.07 13.36 -3.53
C GLN A 128 6.29 12.54 -4.57
N VAL A 129 5.12 13.04 -5.00
CA VAL A 129 4.26 12.42 -6.03
C VAL A 129 4.30 13.21 -7.32
#